data_AF-A0A3D8QYX0-F1
#
_entry.id   AF-A0A3D8QYX0-F1
#
_cell.length_a   1.000
_cell.length_b   1.000
_cell.length_c   1.000
_cell.angle_alpha   90.00
_cell.angle_beta   90.00
_cell.angle_gamma   90.00
#
_symmetry.space_group_name_H-M   'P 1'
#
loop_
_entity.id
_entity.type
_entity.pdbx_description
1 polymer ?
#
loop_
_entity_poly.entity_id
_entity_poly.type
_entity_poly.pdbx_seq_one_letter_code
_entity_poly.pdbx_strand_id
1 'polypeptide(L)'
;MVRMLLDSGAQIQARTTSKQTAIYRATWVGHTRTLLLLLEKPFQLFKAENRGIGSFQSSEVTGEATQPALDLESVALIAGKLEHETLAFVLNEIGEYVPITEELAKAAAGNNRYGKETMMILFEKYGERVPITEEVVKAAATNTGSGKQVMTILFEQRGTSVPVTEDVFKAASMNMCHGKEVMAFIFEQQSSTDTPVSEKDKWVDVITPVMCEWQL
;
A
#
# COMPACT_ATOMS: atom_id res chain seq x y z
N MET A 1 1.28 -7.03 -29.52
CA MET A 1 1.97 -8.32 -29.23
C MET A 1 1.39 -9.03 -28.01
N VAL A 2 1.38 -8.44 -26.80
CA VAL A 2 0.83 -9.10 -25.59
C VAL A 2 -0.62 -9.58 -25.76
N ARG A 3 -1.50 -8.77 -26.38
CA ARG A 3 -2.89 -9.15 -26.69
C ARG A 3 -2.98 -10.43 -27.54
N MET A 4 -2.16 -10.54 -28.59
CA MET A 4 -2.10 -11.73 -29.44
C MET A 4 -1.62 -12.98 -28.68
N LEU A 5 -0.66 -12.83 -27.76
CA LEU A 5 -0.18 -13.95 -26.93
C LEU A 5 -1.26 -14.44 -25.96
N LEU A 6 -2.06 -13.52 -25.42
CA LEU A 6 -3.22 -13.85 -24.60
C LEU A 6 -4.36 -14.47 -25.41
N ASP A 7 -4.53 -14.08 -26.67
CA ASP A 7 -5.50 -14.69 -27.60
C ASP A 7 -5.07 -16.11 -28.01
N SER A 8 -3.76 -16.39 -28.08
CA SER A 8 -3.21 -17.71 -28.40
C SER A 8 -3.15 -18.68 -27.21
N GLY A 9 -3.76 -18.34 -26.06
CA GLY A 9 -3.81 -19.23 -24.89
C GLY A 9 -2.53 -19.30 -24.06
N ALA A 10 -1.68 -18.27 -24.08
CA ALA A 10 -0.49 -18.24 -23.23
C ALA A 10 -0.86 -18.36 -21.75
N GLN A 11 -0.14 -19.19 -21.01
CA GLN A 11 -0.35 -19.36 -19.57
C GLN A 11 0.10 -18.11 -18.81
N ILE A 12 -0.87 -17.28 -18.38
CA ILE A 12 -0.63 -16.03 -17.65
C ILE A 12 0.00 -16.30 -16.27
N GLN A 13 -0.29 -17.48 -15.71
CA GLN A 13 0.17 -17.95 -14.41
C GLN A 13 1.50 -18.71 -14.47
N ALA A 14 2.13 -18.81 -15.64
CA ALA A 14 3.44 -19.44 -15.74
C ALA A 14 4.44 -18.71 -14.85
N ARG A 15 5.03 -19.46 -13.91
CA ARG A 15 6.05 -18.96 -13.01
C ARG A 15 7.43 -19.20 -13.60
N THR A 16 8.30 -18.21 -13.52
CA THR A 16 9.72 -18.38 -13.81
C THR A 16 10.38 -19.27 -12.75
N THR A 17 11.65 -19.63 -12.95
CA THR A 17 12.49 -20.32 -11.94
C THR A 17 12.58 -19.56 -10.61
N SER A 18 12.38 -18.24 -10.63
CA SER A 18 12.29 -17.36 -9.47
C SER A 18 10.87 -17.22 -8.90
N LYS A 19 9.92 -18.10 -9.28
CA LYS A 19 8.50 -18.08 -8.88
C LYS A 19 7.69 -16.84 -9.33
N GLN A 20 8.24 -16.02 -10.22
CA GLN A 20 7.61 -14.76 -10.66
C GLN A 20 6.60 -15.00 -11.77
N THR A 21 5.44 -14.36 -11.68
CA THR A 21 4.42 -14.35 -12.73
C THR A 21 4.69 -13.25 -13.77
N ALA A 22 4.05 -13.33 -14.93
CA ALA A 22 4.11 -12.26 -15.94
C ALA A 22 3.61 -10.91 -15.40
N ILE A 23 2.64 -10.95 -14.47
CA ILE A 23 2.10 -9.79 -13.76
C ILE A 23 3.18 -9.14 -12.89
N TYR A 24 3.88 -9.93 -12.06
CA TYR A 24 4.99 -9.44 -11.23
C TYR A 24 6.09 -8.74 -12.04
N ARG A 25 6.43 -9.28 -13.22
CA ARG A 25 7.42 -8.63 -14.10
C ARG A 25 6.90 -7.32 -14.69
N ALA A 26 5.62 -7.27 -15.08
CA ALA A 26 5.01 -6.06 -15.62
C ALA A 26 4.92 -4.93 -14.57
N THR A 27 4.63 -5.26 -13.31
CA THR A 27 4.60 -4.31 -12.19
C THR A 27 6.00 -3.78 -11.87
N TRP A 28 7.02 -4.67 -11.83
CA TRP A 28 8.39 -4.25 -11.51
C TRP A 28 9.02 -3.35 -12.58
N VAL A 29 8.70 -3.59 -13.86
CA VAL A 29 9.17 -2.76 -14.97
C VAL A 29 8.34 -1.47 -15.11
N GLY A 30 7.17 -1.38 -14.48
CA GLY A 30 6.30 -0.19 -14.56
C GLY A 30 5.48 -0.11 -15.85
N HIS A 31 5.24 -1.23 -16.52
CA HIS A 31 4.45 -1.27 -17.75
C HIS A 31 2.95 -1.35 -17.45
N THR A 32 2.37 -0.26 -16.96
CA THR A 32 0.95 -0.15 -16.59
C THR A 32 0.00 -0.64 -17.69
N ARG A 33 0.27 -0.28 -18.96
CA ARG A 33 -0.55 -0.74 -20.10
C ARG A 33 -0.51 -2.25 -20.29
N THR A 34 0.65 -2.86 -20.11
CA THR A 34 0.84 -4.32 -20.20
C THR A 34 0.19 -5.00 -19.01
N LEU A 35 0.34 -4.46 -17.80
CA LEU A 35 -0.33 -4.94 -16.61
C LEU A 35 -1.84 -4.93 -16.78
N LEU A 36 -2.44 -3.82 -17.19
CA LEU A 36 -3.89 -3.73 -17.44
C LEU A 36 -4.37 -4.76 -18.46
N LEU A 37 -3.63 -4.98 -19.55
CA LEU A 37 -3.95 -6.01 -20.55
C LEU A 37 -3.84 -7.44 -19.99
N LEU A 38 -2.85 -7.71 -19.14
CA LEU A 38 -2.68 -9.00 -18.46
C LEU A 38 -3.79 -9.26 -17.43
N LEU A 39 -4.35 -8.20 -16.84
CA LEU A 39 -5.43 -8.26 -15.86
C LEU A 39 -6.83 -8.35 -16.50
N GLU A 40 -7.05 -7.68 -17.63
CA GLU A 40 -8.36 -7.55 -18.27
C GLU A 40 -9.01 -8.90 -18.60
N LYS A 41 -8.30 -9.83 -19.26
CA LYS A 41 -8.88 -11.12 -19.64
C LYS A 41 -9.14 -12.08 -18.47
N PRO A 42 -8.18 -12.34 -17.57
CA PRO A 42 -8.40 -13.22 -16.42
C PRO A 42 -9.54 -12.75 -15.52
N PHE A 43 -9.65 -11.44 -15.28
CA PHE A 43 -10.71 -10.91 -14.44
C PHE A 43 -12.09 -10.98 -15.11
N GLN A 44 -12.18 -10.80 -16.42
CA GLN A 44 -13.44 -11.04 -17.15
C GLN A 44 -13.90 -12.50 -17.04
N LEU A 45 -12.98 -13.46 -17.18
CA LEU A 45 -13.29 -14.88 -17.01
C LEU A 45 -13.70 -15.21 -15.57
N PHE A 46 -12.94 -14.74 -14.58
CA PHE A 46 -13.24 -14.93 -13.16
C PHE A 46 -14.60 -14.33 -12.76
N LYS A 47 -14.97 -13.16 -13.29
CA LYS A 47 -16.29 -12.57 -13.09
C LYS A 47 -17.40 -13.37 -13.75
N ALA A 48 -17.19 -13.89 -14.96
CA ALA A 48 -18.19 -14.70 -15.65
C ALA A 48 -18.46 -16.04 -14.90
N GLU A 49 -17.41 -16.66 -14.38
CA GLU A 49 -17.49 -17.89 -13.59
C GLU A 49 -18.23 -17.67 -12.25
N ASN A 50 -17.90 -16.60 -11.52
CA ASN A 50 -18.50 -16.33 -10.20
C ASN A 50 -19.87 -15.63 -10.25
N ARG A 51 -20.24 -14.94 -11.34
CA ARG A 51 -21.59 -14.37 -11.51
C ARG A 51 -22.65 -15.43 -11.84
N GLY A 52 -22.25 -16.61 -12.33
CA GLY A 52 -23.17 -17.71 -12.68
C GLY A 52 -23.69 -18.53 -11.49
N ILE A 53 -23.11 -18.36 -10.29
CA ILE A 53 -23.39 -19.20 -9.10
C ILE A 53 -24.64 -18.73 -8.33
N GLY A 54 -25.25 -17.61 -8.73
CA GLY A 54 -26.42 -17.03 -8.05
C GLY A 54 -27.77 -17.75 -8.26
N SER A 55 -27.87 -18.79 -9.10
CA SER A 55 -29.19 -19.38 -9.44
C SER A 55 -29.28 -20.88 -9.70
N PHE A 56 -28.29 -21.71 -9.33
CA PHE A 56 -28.43 -23.17 -9.45
C PHE A 56 -28.25 -23.89 -8.12
N GLN A 57 -29.31 -24.59 -7.70
CA GLN A 57 -29.31 -25.47 -6.55
C GLN A 57 -28.36 -26.66 -6.75
N SER A 58 -27.65 -27.00 -5.66
CA SER A 58 -27.18 -28.33 -5.28
C SER A 58 -26.69 -29.27 -6.40
N SER A 59 -25.37 -29.36 -6.56
CA SER A 59 -24.65 -30.64 -6.53
C SER A 59 -23.16 -30.38 -6.79
N GLU A 60 -22.34 -30.86 -5.87
CA GLU A 60 -20.96 -31.31 -6.08
C GLU A 60 -20.15 -30.60 -7.17
N VAL A 61 -19.53 -29.48 -6.79
CA VAL A 61 -18.26 -29.10 -7.40
C VAL A 61 -17.29 -28.83 -6.25
N THR A 62 -16.54 -29.86 -5.87
CA THR A 62 -15.22 -29.69 -5.25
C THR A 62 -14.29 -29.11 -6.33
N GLY A 63 -14.53 -27.86 -6.70
CA GLY A 63 -13.66 -27.07 -7.54
C GLY A 63 -13.00 -26.07 -6.63
N GLU A 64 -11.68 -26.19 -6.47
CA GLU A 64 -10.84 -25.18 -5.84
C GLU A 64 -11.35 -23.81 -6.31
N ALA A 65 -11.83 -22.98 -5.37
CA ALA A 65 -12.16 -21.60 -5.69
C ALA A 65 -10.90 -20.98 -6.30
N THR A 66 -10.87 -20.84 -7.62
CA THR A 66 -9.71 -20.35 -8.37
C THR A 66 -9.49 -18.92 -7.94
N GLN A 67 -8.73 -18.70 -6.87
CA GLN A 67 -8.51 -17.37 -6.31
C GLN A 67 -8.03 -16.45 -7.41
N PRO A 68 -8.45 -15.16 -7.40
CA PRO A 68 -8.01 -14.24 -8.42
C PRO A 68 -6.51 -14.27 -8.48
N ALA A 69 -6.02 -14.40 -9.71
CA ALA A 69 -4.70 -14.90 -10.02
C ALA A 69 -3.59 -13.83 -9.81
N LEU A 70 -3.80 -12.97 -8.82
CA LEU A 70 -2.88 -11.98 -8.28
C LEU A 70 -2.40 -12.46 -6.91
N ASP A 71 -1.10 -12.63 -6.77
CA ASP A 71 -0.50 -12.78 -5.45
C ASP A 71 -0.51 -11.46 -4.69
N LEU A 72 -0.61 -11.54 -3.35
CA LEU A 72 -0.60 -10.36 -2.46
C LEU A 72 0.65 -9.50 -2.68
N GLU A 73 1.78 -10.12 -3.03
CA GLU A 73 3.03 -9.43 -3.32
C GLU A 73 2.93 -8.54 -4.56
N SER A 74 2.27 -8.99 -5.63
CA SER A 74 2.01 -8.12 -6.79
C SER A 74 1.09 -6.95 -6.44
N VAL A 75 0.08 -7.16 -5.59
CA VAL A 75 -0.80 -6.07 -5.13
C VAL A 75 0.01 -5.03 -4.35
N ALA A 76 0.86 -5.46 -3.42
CA ALA A 76 1.72 -4.57 -2.64
C ALA A 76 2.68 -3.80 -3.55
N LEU A 77 3.27 -4.47 -4.56
CA LEU A 77 4.16 -3.81 -5.52
C LEU A 77 3.42 -2.77 -6.37
N ILE A 78 2.17 -3.06 -6.78
CA ILE A 78 1.31 -2.10 -7.49
C ILE A 78 1.08 -0.87 -6.60
N ALA A 79 0.70 -1.07 -5.34
CA ALA A 79 0.47 0.02 -4.40
C ALA A 79 1.73 0.86 -4.12
N GLY A 80 2.90 0.22 -4.05
CA GLY A 80 4.16 0.90 -3.73
C GLY A 80 4.88 1.58 -4.89
N LYS A 81 4.59 1.21 -6.14
CA LYS A 81 5.36 1.66 -7.31
C LYS A 81 4.54 2.31 -8.41
N LEU A 82 3.29 1.90 -8.57
CA LEU A 82 2.47 2.35 -9.70
C LEU A 82 1.55 3.50 -9.32
N GLU A 83 0.87 3.99 -10.35
CA GLU A 83 -0.17 5.01 -10.25
C GLU A 83 -1.38 4.48 -9.48
N HIS A 84 -1.99 5.36 -8.69
CA HIS A 84 -3.12 5.06 -7.83
C HIS A 84 -4.34 4.54 -8.61
N GLU A 85 -4.54 4.96 -9.87
CA GLU A 85 -5.60 4.46 -10.76
C GLU A 85 -5.45 2.96 -11.05
N THR A 86 -4.21 2.46 -11.11
CA THR A 86 -3.95 1.03 -11.32
C THR A 86 -4.37 0.22 -10.10
N LEU A 87 -4.04 0.71 -8.91
CA LEU A 87 -4.50 0.08 -7.67
C LEU A 87 -6.02 0.15 -7.55
N ALA A 88 -6.64 1.30 -7.85
CA ALA A 88 -8.09 1.46 -7.83
C ALA A 88 -8.77 0.45 -8.77
N PHE A 89 -8.25 0.27 -9.98
CA PHE A 89 -8.76 -0.73 -10.92
C PHE A 89 -8.67 -2.14 -10.34
N VAL A 90 -7.51 -2.55 -9.83
CA VAL A 90 -7.33 -3.89 -9.22
C VAL A 90 -8.28 -4.10 -8.05
N LEU A 91 -8.41 -3.13 -7.15
CA LEU A 91 -9.30 -3.23 -5.99
C LEU A 91 -10.79 -3.17 -6.38
N ASN A 92 -11.16 -2.50 -7.46
CA ASN A 92 -12.54 -2.54 -7.97
C ASN A 92 -12.88 -3.89 -8.60
N GLU A 93 -11.92 -4.54 -9.24
CA GLU A 93 -12.13 -5.81 -9.93
C GLU A 93 -12.09 -7.01 -8.98
N ILE A 94 -11.22 -6.99 -7.97
CA ILE A 94 -10.99 -8.12 -7.04
C ILE A 94 -10.91 -7.75 -5.56
N GLY A 95 -11.32 -6.54 -5.16
CA GLY A 95 -11.16 -6.06 -3.78
C GLY A 95 -11.80 -6.94 -2.71
N GLU A 96 -12.86 -7.68 -3.01
CA GLU A 96 -13.47 -8.66 -2.09
C GLU A 96 -12.54 -9.85 -1.78
N TYR A 97 -11.64 -10.18 -2.70
CA TYR A 97 -10.73 -11.31 -2.61
C TYR A 97 -9.31 -10.92 -2.19
N VAL A 98 -8.98 -9.63 -2.24
CA VAL A 98 -7.67 -9.12 -1.81
C VAL A 98 -7.76 -8.74 -0.34
N PRO A 99 -7.16 -9.51 0.59
CA PRO A 99 -7.08 -9.09 1.98
C PRO A 99 -6.16 -7.87 2.07
N ILE A 100 -6.61 -6.86 2.82
CA ILE A 100 -5.74 -5.76 3.22
C ILE A 100 -4.72 -6.28 4.24
N THR A 101 -3.45 -6.21 3.89
CA THR A 101 -2.33 -6.67 4.75
C THR A 101 -1.43 -5.51 5.13
N GLU A 102 -0.59 -5.73 6.15
CA GLU A 102 0.44 -4.79 6.55
C GLU A 102 1.39 -4.45 5.40
N GLU A 103 1.83 -5.45 4.62
CA GLU A 103 2.71 -5.23 3.46
C GLU A 103 2.07 -4.34 2.40
N LEU A 104 0.76 -4.48 2.15
CA LEU A 104 0.04 -3.63 1.22
C LEU A 104 -0.04 -2.18 1.74
N ALA A 105 -0.38 -2.00 3.02
CA ALA A 105 -0.44 -0.68 3.65
C ALA A 105 0.96 -0.02 3.71
N LYS A 106 2.00 -0.78 4.05
CA LYS A 106 3.40 -0.34 4.11
C LYS A 106 3.89 0.09 2.74
N ALA A 107 3.60 -0.70 1.70
CA ALA A 107 3.95 -0.35 0.34
C ALA A 107 3.24 0.93 -0.12
N ALA A 108 1.94 1.06 0.14
CA ALA A 108 1.18 2.27 -0.18
C ALA A 108 1.73 3.51 0.53
N ALA A 109 2.03 3.41 1.82
CA ALA A 109 2.62 4.49 2.61
C ALA A 109 4.01 4.88 2.11
N GLY A 110 4.80 3.92 1.62
CA GLY A 110 6.11 4.13 1.01
C GLY A 110 6.10 4.54 -0.47
N ASN A 111 4.92 4.73 -1.09
CA ASN A 111 4.86 5.17 -2.48
C ASN A 111 5.25 6.65 -2.58
N ASN A 112 6.43 6.90 -3.16
CA ASN A 112 7.00 8.25 -3.22
C ASN A 112 6.18 9.23 -4.06
N ARG A 113 5.51 8.77 -5.12
CA ARG A 113 4.88 9.65 -6.11
C ARG A 113 3.37 9.78 -5.90
N TYR A 114 2.71 8.72 -5.46
CA TYR A 114 1.25 8.65 -5.34
C TYR A 114 0.79 8.12 -3.98
N GLY A 115 1.65 8.17 -2.95
CA GLY A 115 1.36 7.56 -1.65
C GLY A 115 0.11 8.15 -0.99
N LYS A 116 -0.14 9.45 -1.18
CA LYS A 116 -1.35 10.11 -0.69
C LYS A 116 -2.60 9.45 -1.29
N GLU A 117 -2.71 9.46 -2.61
CA GLU A 117 -3.87 8.93 -3.35
C GLU A 117 -4.02 7.42 -3.12
N THR A 118 -2.91 6.69 -3.09
CA THR A 118 -2.89 5.25 -2.83
C THR A 118 -3.44 4.92 -1.45
N MET A 119 -3.02 5.66 -0.41
CA MET A 119 -3.55 5.47 0.95
C MET A 119 -5.02 5.89 1.07
N MET A 120 -5.45 6.96 0.40
CA MET A 120 -6.87 7.34 0.36
C MET A 120 -7.74 6.21 -0.22
N ILE A 121 -7.33 5.58 -1.33
CA ILE A 121 -8.06 4.45 -1.92
C ILE A 121 -8.16 3.28 -0.93
N LEU A 122 -7.09 2.97 -0.20
CA LEU A 122 -7.12 1.90 0.81
C LEU A 122 -8.10 2.21 1.94
N PHE A 123 -8.11 3.45 2.45
CA PHE A 123 -9.06 3.87 3.48
C PHE A 123 -10.51 3.90 2.98
N GLU A 124 -10.75 4.38 1.76
CA GLU A 124 -12.10 4.37 1.17
C GLU A 124 -12.65 2.95 0.99
N LYS A 125 -11.80 1.99 0.61
CA LYS A 125 -12.19 0.58 0.38
C LYS A 125 -12.32 -0.23 1.65
N TYR A 126 -11.37 -0.08 2.57
CA TYR A 126 -11.22 -0.99 3.72
C TYR A 126 -11.47 -0.31 5.07
N GLY A 127 -11.53 1.03 5.12
CA GLY A 127 -11.86 1.80 6.32
C GLY A 127 -10.94 1.48 7.49
N GLU A 128 -11.53 1.07 8.61
CA GLU A 128 -10.82 0.70 9.84
C GLU A 128 -9.93 -0.55 9.68
N ARG A 129 -10.21 -1.41 8.69
CA ARG A 129 -9.46 -2.64 8.46
C ARG A 129 -8.04 -2.39 7.93
N VAL A 130 -7.73 -1.18 7.49
CA VAL A 130 -6.37 -0.82 7.05
C VAL A 130 -5.43 -0.87 8.27
N PRO A 131 -4.42 -1.77 8.28
CA PRO A 131 -3.50 -1.91 9.39
C PRO A 131 -2.52 -0.73 9.41
N ILE A 132 -2.59 0.09 10.45
CA ILE A 132 -1.64 1.19 10.68
C ILE A 132 -0.68 0.76 11.80
N THR A 133 0.30 -0.05 11.41
CA THR A 133 1.37 -0.52 12.30
C THR A 133 2.53 0.46 12.30
N GLU A 134 3.46 0.29 13.25
CA GLU A 134 4.69 1.09 13.31
C GLU A 134 5.48 1.04 12.00
N GLU A 135 5.52 -0.10 11.33
CA GLU A 135 6.23 -0.27 10.05
C GLU A 135 5.58 0.54 8.91
N VAL A 136 4.25 0.67 8.91
CA VAL A 136 3.53 1.54 7.97
C VAL A 136 3.84 3.01 8.24
N VAL A 137 3.88 3.41 9.51
CA VAL A 137 4.21 4.78 9.91
C VAL A 137 5.67 5.11 9.59
N LYS A 138 6.62 4.18 9.83
CA LYS A 138 8.02 4.32 9.41
C LYS A 138 8.15 4.49 7.90
N ALA A 139 7.43 3.69 7.12
CA ALA A 139 7.43 3.83 5.67
C ALA A 139 6.97 5.23 5.24
N ALA A 140 5.90 5.75 5.84
CA ALA A 140 5.44 7.12 5.60
C ALA A 140 6.48 8.17 6.03
N ALA A 141 7.12 7.98 7.19
CA ALA A 141 8.11 8.91 7.73
C ALA A 141 9.38 9.01 6.86
N THR A 142 9.84 7.88 6.31
CA THR A 142 10.99 7.84 5.37
C THR A 142 10.65 8.23 3.94
N ASN A 143 9.36 8.38 3.60
CA ASN A 143 8.93 8.68 2.25
C ASN A 143 9.32 10.11 1.84
N THR A 144 10.28 10.22 0.94
CA THR A 144 10.89 11.49 0.52
C THR A 144 10.05 12.27 -0.50
N GLY A 145 8.95 11.72 -1.00
CA GLY A 145 8.12 12.38 -2.02
C GLY A 145 6.74 12.78 -1.49
N SER A 146 6.02 11.84 -0.88
CA SER A 146 4.65 12.03 -0.38
C SER A 146 4.52 11.84 1.14
N GLY A 147 5.64 11.68 1.86
CA GLY A 147 5.62 11.24 3.27
C GLY A 147 4.83 12.16 4.19
N LYS A 148 4.95 13.49 4.05
CA LYS A 148 4.15 14.44 4.85
C LYS A 148 2.66 14.24 4.62
N GLN A 149 2.23 14.16 3.37
CA GLN A 149 0.82 14.00 3.00
C GLN A 149 0.27 12.65 3.47
N VAL A 150 1.06 11.58 3.37
CA VAL A 150 0.69 10.26 3.90
C VAL A 150 0.54 10.34 5.41
N MET A 151 1.49 10.94 6.13
CA MET A 151 1.40 11.14 7.58
C MET A 151 0.16 11.95 7.96
N THR A 152 -0.16 13.01 7.23
CA THR A 152 -1.39 13.78 7.44
C THR A 152 -2.64 12.89 7.39
N ILE A 153 -2.78 12.07 6.34
CA ILE A 153 -3.94 11.16 6.23
C ILE A 153 -3.96 10.13 7.35
N LEU A 154 -2.81 9.56 7.74
CA LEU A 154 -2.75 8.58 8.84
C LEU A 154 -3.30 9.17 10.14
N PHE A 155 -2.90 10.40 10.49
CA PHE A 155 -3.40 11.10 11.67
C PHE A 155 -4.86 11.55 11.53
N GLU A 156 -5.29 12.00 10.36
CA GLU A 156 -6.71 12.34 10.12
C GLU A 156 -7.62 11.12 10.29
N GLN A 157 -7.17 9.93 9.85
CA GLN A 157 -7.97 8.70 9.85
C GLN A 157 -7.88 7.89 11.15
N ARG A 158 -6.82 8.07 11.95
CA ARG A 158 -6.58 7.26 13.17
C ARG A 158 -6.24 8.07 14.41
N GLY A 159 -5.97 9.38 14.30
CA GLY A 159 -5.66 10.27 15.41
C GLY A 159 -4.56 9.72 16.31
N THR A 160 -4.87 9.55 17.60
CA THR A 160 -3.97 9.02 18.63
C THR A 160 -3.64 7.53 18.47
N SER A 161 -4.35 6.80 17.60
CA SER A 161 -4.07 5.38 17.35
C SER A 161 -2.90 5.17 16.39
N VAL A 162 -2.33 6.23 15.82
CA VAL A 162 -1.12 6.13 14.99
C VAL A 162 0.07 5.81 15.91
N PRO A 163 0.75 4.65 15.74
CA PRO A 163 1.89 4.28 16.57
C PRO A 163 3.10 5.15 16.23
N VAL A 164 3.35 6.17 17.04
CA VAL A 164 4.54 7.02 16.96
C VAL A 164 5.53 6.57 18.03
N THR A 165 6.60 5.92 17.59
CA THR A 165 7.68 5.41 18.44
C THR A 165 8.98 6.18 18.18
N GLU A 166 10.03 5.84 18.92
CA GLU A 166 11.37 6.41 18.74
C GLU A 166 11.93 6.12 17.37
N ASP A 167 11.68 4.91 16.88
CA ASP A 167 12.17 4.51 15.60
C ASP A 167 11.42 5.21 14.46
N VAL A 168 10.15 5.59 14.66
CA VAL A 168 9.41 6.45 13.71
C VAL A 168 10.06 7.84 13.65
N PHE A 169 10.43 8.41 14.79
CA PHE A 169 11.13 9.70 14.83
C PHE A 169 12.51 9.63 14.17
N LYS A 170 13.31 8.60 14.48
CA LYS A 170 14.60 8.35 13.82
C LYS A 170 14.44 8.15 12.32
N ALA A 171 13.41 7.44 11.89
CA ALA A 171 13.09 7.25 10.49
C ALA A 171 12.79 8.60 9.80
N ALA A 172 12.00 9.46 10.43
CA ALA A 172 11.74 10.82 9.94
C ALA A 172 13.01 11.67 9.89
N SER A 173 13.90 11.60 10.89
CA SER A 173 15.15 12.37 10.90
C SER A 173 16.13 11.95 9.80
N MET A 174 16.08 10.69 9.37
CA MET A 174 16.86 10.19 8.23
C MET A 174 16.26 10.56 6.85
N ASN A 175 15.08 11.17 6.80
CA ASN A 175 14.47 11.64 5.55
C ASN A 175 15.13 12.95 5.10
N MET A 176 16.09 12.85 4.18
CA MET A 176 16.93 13.97 3.72
C MET A 176 16.14 15.10 3.04
N CYS A 177 14.95 14.82 2.50
CA CYS A 177 14.18 15.81 1.75
C CYS A 177 13.10 16.47 2.62
N HIS A 178 12.39 15.70 3.42
CA HIS A 178 11.20 16.15 4.15
C HIS A 178 11.17 15.78 5.63
N GLY A 179 12.29 15.32 6.19
CA GLY A 179 12.38 14.94 7.60
C GLY A 179 12.02 16.10 8.54
N LYS A 180 12.41 17.34 8.17
CA LYS A 180 12.03 18.60 8.83
C LYS A 180 10.53 18.67 9.06
N GLU A 181 9.81 18.63 7.96
CA GLU A 181 8.37 18.86 7.92
C GLU A 181 7.59 17.68 8.52
N VAL A 182 8.06 16.46 8.32
CA VAL A 182 7.45 15.26 8.93
C VAL A 182 7.61 15.30 10.45
N MET A 183 8.81 15.56 10.98
CA MET A 183 9.01 15.65 12.43
C MET A 183 8.21 16.80 13.03
N ALA A 184 8.23 17.99 12.42
CA ALA A 184 7.44 19.13 12.89
C ALA A 184 5.94 18.80 12.93
N PHE A 185 5.42 18.11 11.91
CA PHE A 185 4.03 17.66 11.89
C PHE A 185 3.72 16.67 13.02
N ILE A 186 4.59 15.68 13.27
CA ILE A 186 4.39 14.74 14.38
C ILE A 186 4.39 15.49 15.71
N PHE A 187 5.28 16.47 15.93
CA PHE A 187 5.28 17.29 17.14
C PHE A 187 3.97 18.07 17.32
N GLU A 188 3.44 18.67 16.24
CA GLU A 188 2.18 19.40 16.28
C GLU A 188 1.01 18.48 16.67
N GLN A 189 0.92 17.28 16.08
CA GLN A 189 -0.12 16.31 16.41
C GLN A 189 0.01 15.71 17.82
N GLN A 190 1.23 15.58 18.34
CA GLN A 190 1.49 15.09 19.70
C GLN A 190 1.35 16.19 20.78
N SER A 191 1.46 17.46 20.40
CA SER A 191 1.29 18.60 21.32
C SER A 191 -0.17 19.04 21.46
N SER A 192 -1.00 18.79 20.45
CA SER A 192 -2.45 18.97 20.50
C SER A 192 -3.17 17.88 21.33
N THR A 193 -2.48 16.79 21.66
CA THR A 193 -2.94 15.75 22.56
C THR A 193 -2.29 15.95 23.94
N ASP A 194 -3.04 15.77 25.03
CA ASP A 194 -2.56 15.85 26.43
C ASP A 194 -1.60 14.69 26.76
N THR A 195 -0.55 14.53 25.95
CA THR A 195 0.53 13.58 26.19
C THR A 195 1.33 14.07 27.41
N PRO A 196 1.54 13.20 28.42
CA PRO A 196 2.29 13.57 29.62
C PRO A 196 3.67 14.12 29.24
N VAL A 197 4.06 15.23 29.88
CA VAL A 197 5.35 15.92 29.65
C VAL A 197 6.56 14.96 29.68
N SER A 198 6.48 13.85 30.44
CA SER A 198 7.53 12.83 30.55
C SER A 198 7.83 12.07 29.24
N GLU A 199 6.91 12.02 28.28
CA GLU A 199 7.19 11.44 26.96
C GLU A 199 7.77 12.46 25.98
N LYS A 200 7.43 13.76 26.13
CA LYS A 200 8.02 14.84 25.34
C LYS A 200 9.52 14.99 25.63
N ASP A 201 9.93 14.83 26.88
CA ASP A 201 11.34 14.89 27.31
C ASP A 201 12.20 13.75 26.72
N LYS A 202 11.62 12.57 26.46
CA LYS A 202 12.36 11.45 25.83
C LYS A 202 12.79 11.77 24.40
N TRP A 203 12.01 12.59 23.70
CA TRP A 203 12.32 12.96 22.33
C TRP A 203 13.37 14.05 22.29
N VAL A 204 13.43 14.96 23.28
CA VAL A 204 14.41 16.05 23.32
C VAL A 204 15.83 15.52 23.12
N ASP A 205 16.25 14.47 23.81
CA ASP A 205 17.61 13.91 23.66
C ASP A 205 17.87 13.27 22.28
N VAL A 206 16.83 12.71 21.65
CA VAL A 206 16.91 12.14 20.29
C VAL A 206 16.98 13.23 19.23
N ILE A 207 16.25 14.34 19.44
CA ILE A 207 16.18 15.43 18.45
C ILE A 207 17.28 16.47 18.68
N THR A 208 17.82 16.66 19.88
CA THR A 208 18.81 17.73 20.18
C THR A 208 20.04 17.69 19.25
N PRO A 209 20.65 16.52 18.95
CA PRO A 209 21.73 16.45 17.97
C PRO A 209 21.31 16.86 16.56
N VAL A 210 20.06 16.53 16.17
CA VAL A 210 19.48 16.84 14.85
C VAL A 210 19.05 18.31 14.75
N MET A 211 18.55 18.89 15.84
CA MET A 211 18.16 20.31 15.94
C MET A 211 19.39 21.23 16.02
N CYS A 212 20.49 20.81 16.64
CA CYS A 212 21.72 21.60 16.69
C CYS A 212 22.36 21.84 15.31
N GLU A 213 22.17 20.93 14.34
CA GLU A 213 22.56 21.16 12.94
C GLU A 213 21.63 22.16 12.23
N TRP A 214 20.47 22.46 12.82
CA TRP A 214 19.39 23.22 12.22
C TRP A 214 19.27 24.52 13.00
N GLN A 215 20.22 25.43 12.77
CA GLN A 215 20.28 26.76 13.39
C GLN A 215 18.89 27.39 13.56
N LEU A 216 18.39 27.39 14.79
CA LEU A 216 17.29 28.21 15.29
C LEU A 216 17.85 29.53 15.82
#